data_AF-A0A810PZG9-F1
#
_entry.id   AF-A0A810PZG9-F1
#
_cell.length_a   1.000
_cell.length_b   1.000
_cell.length_c   1.000
_cell.angle_alpha   90.00
_cell.angle_beta   90.00
_cell.angle_gamma   90.00
#
_symmetry.space_group_name_H-M   'P 1'
#
loop_
_entity.id
_entity.type
_entity.pdbx_description
1 polymer ?
#
loop_
_entity_poly.entity_id
_entity_poly.type
_entity_poly.pdbx_seq_one_letter_code
_entity_poly.pdbx_strand_id
1 'polypeptide(L)'
;MKLSTIKGERVFDVIADIIDPIANIAADKEAAALFQRQKLPDGVNAKDFVLARVKKSAPLLLRGHKKDLIAILAAVEGVPAKKYASGLTLAKLLVDVTELMTDDAFTDLFTSAQTETAETPSGSVQENIGEAKE
;
A
#
# COMPACT_ATOMS: atom_id res chain seq x y z
N MET A 1 -12.14 -9.66 0.86
CA MET A 1 -11.70 -9.34 -0.52
C MET A 1 -10.25 -9.78 -0.75
N LYS A 2 -9.86 -10.06 -1.99
CA LYS A 2 -8.53 -10.61 -2.34
C LYS A 2 -7.96 -9.91 -3.60
N LEU A 3 -6.70 -9.46 -3.57
CA LEU A 3 -6.07 -8.86 -4.75
C LEU A 3 -5.73 -9.92 -5.81
N SER A 4 -5.32 -11.11 -5.37
CA SER A 4 -4.99 -12.26 -6.23
C SER A 4 -6.11 -12.70 -7.19
N THR A 5 -7.35 -12.29 -6.94
CA THR A 5 -8.52 -12.62 -7.79
C THR A 5 -8.77 -11.59 -8.89
N ILE A 6 -8.10 -10.42 -8.85
CA ILE A 6 -8.21 -9.36 -9.86
C ILE A 6 -7.30 -9.76 -11.04
N LYS A 7 -7.90 -9.93 -12.23
CA LYS A 7 -7.22 -10.45 -13.42
C LYS A 7 -7.74 -9.77 -14.69
N GLY A 8 -6.95 -9.84 -15.76
CA GLY A 8 -7.33 -9.31 -17.08
C GLY A 8 -7.44 -7.78 -17.10
N GLU A 9 -8.26 -7.25 -18.00
CA GLU A 9 -8.42 -5.79 -18.21
C GLU A 9 -8.84 -5.04 -16.94
N ARG A 10 -9.60 -5.71 -16.05
CA ARG A 10 -10.03 -5.17 -14.76
C ARG A 10 -8.87 -4.70 -13.86
N VAL A 11 -7.66 -5.23 -14.04
CA VAL A 11 -6.47 -4.76 -13.30
C VAL A 11 -6.25 -3.27 -13.54
N PHE A 12 -6.39 -2.81 -14.78
CA PHE A 12 -6.20 -1.40 -15.13
C PHE A 12 -7.29 -0.51 -14.54
N ASP A 13 -8.54 -0.97 -14.60
CA ASP A 13 -9.68 -0.25 -14.01
C ASP A 13 -9.50 -0.07 -12.50
N VAL A 14 -9.14 -1.15 -11.79
CA VAL A 14 -8.93 -1.09 -10.35
C VAL A 14 -7.78 -0.15 -10.01
N ILE A 15 -6.65 -0.20 -10.74
CA ILE A 15 -5.53 0.72 -10.52
C ILE A 15 -5.98 2.16 -10.75
N ALA A 16 -6.69 2.45 -11.84
CA ALA A 16 -7.19 3.79 -12.14
C ALA A 16 -8.12 4.31 -11.02
N ASP A 17 -9.03 3.47 -10.54
CA ASP A 17 -10.03 3.82 -9.53
C ASP A 17 -9.43 4.08 -8.13
N ILE A 18 -8.26 3.50 -7.80
CA ILE A 18 -7.64 3.67 -6.48
C ILE A 18 -6.57 4.77 -6.42
N ILE A 19 -6.06 5.25 -7.55
CA ILE A 19 -4.99 6.28 -7.59
C ILE A 19 -5.41 7.53 -6.82
N ASP A 20 -6.56 8.12 -7.14
CA ASP A 20 -7.03 9.35 -6.50
C ASP A 20 -7.29 9.16 -4.99
N PRO A 21 -8.03 8.12 -4.55
CA PRO A 21 -8.18 7.82 -3.12
C PRO A 21 -6.85 7.64 -2.38
N ILE A 22 -5.87 6.96 -2.98
CA ILE A 22 -4.54 6.78 -2.37
C ILE A 22 -3.80 8.12 -2.29
N ALA A 23 -3.86 8.93 -3.36
CA ALA A 23 -3.23 10.25 -3.39
C ALA A 23 -3.81 11.19 -2.32
N ASN A 24 -5.14 11.17 -2.13
CA ASN A 24 -5.82 11.94 -1.09
C ASN A 24 -5.32 11.56 0.31
N ILE A 25 -5.19 10.26 0.61
CA ILE A 25 -4.64 9.76 1.88
C ILE A 25 -3.17 10.16 2.03
N ALA A 26 -2.37 10.02 0.97
CA ALA A 26 -0.94 10.33 0.99
C ALA A 26 -0.67 11.83 1.21
N ALA A 27 -1.57 12.70 0.75
CA ALA A 27 -1.48 14.14 0.95
C ALA A 27 -1.77 14.58 2.41
N ASP A 28 -2.57 13.80 3.16
CA ASP A 28 -2.77 14.01 4.60
C ASP A 28 -1.59 13.41 5.37
N LYS A 29 -0.71 14.27 5.88
CA LYS A 29 0.49 13.87 6.60
C LYS A 29 0.19 13.05 7.86
N GLU A 30 -0.93 13.27 8.54
CA GLU A 30 -1.25 12.57 9.78
C GLU A 30 -1.82 11.18 9.51
N ALA A 31 -2.64 11.05 8.46
CA ALA A 31 -3.15 9.76 8.00
C ALA A 31 -2.05 8.93 7.32
N ALA A 32 -1.27 9.53 6.42
CA ALA A 32 -0.14 8.90 5.73
C ALA A 32 0.96 8.44 6.70
N ALA A 33 1.05 9.07 7.88
CA ALA A 33 1.97 8.64 8.93
C ALA A 33 1.71 7.22 9.42
N LEU A 34 0.64 6.52 9.04
CA LEU A 34 0.51 5.07 9.28
C LEU A 34 1.39 4.22 8.33
N PHE A 35 1.61 4.69 7.11
CA PHE A 35 2.18 3.92 6.00
C PHE A 35 3.64 4.26 5.67
N GLN A 36 4.14 5.41 6.12
CA GLN A 36 5.53 5.82 5.89
C GLN A 36 6.56 4.82 6.47
N ARG A 37 7.72 4.65 5.85
CA ARG A 37 8.78 3.88 6.51
C ARG A 37 9.37 4.72 7.64
N GLN A 38 9.44 4.17 8.84
CA GLN A 38 10.08 4.79 10.00
C GLN A 38 11.07 3.82 10.58
N LYS A 39 12.28 4.30 10.86
CA LYS A 39 13.30 3.50 11.54
C LYS A 39 12.78 3.15 12.94
N LEU A 40 12.84 1.87 13.30
CA LEU A 40 12.55 1.43 14.66
C LEU A 40 13.58 2.10 15.60
N PRO A 41 13.15 2.89 16.60
CA PRO A 41 14.08 3.52 17.52
C PRO A 41 14.86 2.49 18.34
N ASP A 42 16.10 2.80 18.67
CA ASP A 42 16.97 1.90 19.44
C ASP A 42 16.36 1.63 20.82
N GLY A 43 16.34 0.35 21.24
CA GLY A 43 15.79 -0.07 22.52
C GLY A 43 14.26 -0.14 22.60
N VAL A 44 13.53 0.15 21.52
CA VAL A 44 12.06 0.03 21.48
C VAL A 44 11.64 -1.31 20.89
N ASN A 45 10.66 -1.97 21.52
CA ASN A 45 10.08 -3.20 20.99
C ASN A 45 9.29 -2.91 19.69
N ALA A 46 9.52 -3.71 18.64
CA ALA A 46 8.84 -3.54 17.36
C ALA A 46 7.31 -3.58 17.45
N LYS A 47 6.74 -4.46 18.30
CA LYS A 47 5.29 -4.57 18.47
C LYS A 47 4.72 -3.31 19.11
N ASP A 48 5.39 -2.78 20.14
CA ASP A 48 4.96 -1.56 20.81
C ASP A 48 5.06 -0.33 19.90
N PHE A 49 6.12 -0.27 19.08
CA PHE A 49 6.29 0.78 18.08
C PHE A 49 5.16 0.77 17.03
N VAL A 50 4.85 -0.40 16.46
CA VAL A 50 3.74 -0.55 15.50
C VAL A 50 2.40 -0.23 16.19
N LEU A 51 2.17 -0.72 17.40
CA LEU A 51 0.92 -0.46 18.12
C LEU A 51 0.73 1.03 18.43
N ALA A 52 1.78 1.74 18.84
CA ALA A 52 1.72 3.18 19.07
C ALA A 52 1.37 3.94 17.79
N ARG A 53 1.94 3.51 16.66
CA ARG A 53 1.65 4.09 15.35
C ARG A 53 0.22 3.85 14.90
N VAL A 54 -0.28 2.62 15.04
CA VAL A 54 -1.68 2.27 14.75
C VAL A 54 -2.62 3.10 15.62
N LYS A 55 -2.36 3.18 16.94
CA LYS A 55 -3.17 3.99 17.87
C LYS A 55 -3.24 5.47 17.48
N LYS A 56 -2.15 6.03 16.97
CA LYS A 56 -2.06 7.43 16.56
C LYS A 56 -2.75 7.70 15.22
N SER A 57 -2.41 6.94 14.18
CA SER A 57 -2.78 7.29 12.80
C SER A 57 -4.01 6.56 12.27
N ALA A 58 -4.33 5.35 12.75
CA ALA A 58 -5.50 4.62 12.26
C ALA A 58 -6.84 5.35 12.53
N PRO A 59 -7.07 5.98 13.71
CA PRO A 59 -8.31 6.73 13.93
C PRO A 59 -8.44 7.98 13.06
N LEU A 60 -7.31 8.61 12.68
CA LEU A 60 -7.29 9.76 11.78
C LEU A 60 -7.64 9.32 10.36
N LEU A 61 -7.02 8.25 9.88
CA LEU A 61 -7.35 7.63 8.59
C LEU A 61 -8.84 7.25 8.52
N LEU A 62 -9.35 6.51 9.51
CA LEU A 62 -10.74 6.02 9.52
C LEU A 62 -11.78 7.15 9.61
N ARG A 63 -11.44 8.30 10.20
CA ARG A 63 -12.37 9.44 10.32
C ARG A 63 -12.24 10.44 9.18
N GLY A 64 -11.03 10.76 8.76
CA GLY A 64 -10.71 11.74 7.73
C GLY A 64 -10.90 11.24 6.31
N HIS A 65 -10.61 9.95 6.06
CA HIS A 65 -10.57 9.38 4.71
C HIS A 65 -11.64 8.30 4.46
N LYS A 66 -12.81 8.43 5.09
CA LYS A 66 -13.91 7.46 4.93
C LYS A 66 -14.27 7.22 3.46
N LYS A 67 -14.37 8.30 2.68
CA LYS A 67 -14.74 8.23 1.27
C LYS A 67 -13.64 7.53 0.44
N ASP A 68 -12.38 7.85 0.70
CA ASP A 68 -11.25 7.24 0.03
C ASP A 68 -11.14 5.75 0.36
N LEU A 69 -11.26 5.38 1.64
CA LEU A 69 -11.27 3.98 2.08
C LEU A 69 -12.42 3.19 1.44
N ILE A 70 -13.63 3.76 1.40
CA ILE A 70 -14.77 3.15 0.73
C ILE A 70 -14.49 2.96 -0.77
N ALA A 71 -13.92 3.97 -1.44
CA ALA A 71 -13.59 3.88 -2.86
C ALA A 71 -12.57 2.77 -3.13
N ILE A 72 -11.49 2.70 -2.34
CA ILE A 72 -10.46 1.65 -2.44
C ILE A 72 -11.07 0.26 -2.27
N LEU A 73 -11.81 0.05 -1.17
CA LEU A 73 -12.40 -1.24 -0.86
C LEU A 73 -13.45 -1.64 -1.91
N ALA A 74 -14.25 -0.68 -2.39
CA ALA A 74 -15.24 -0.92 -3.43
C ALA A 74 -14.61 -1.29 -4.78
N ALA A 75 -13.53 -0.63 -5.19
CA ALA A 75 -12.80 -0.94 -6.41
C ALA A 75 -12.21 -2.36 -6.36
N VAL A 76 -11.58 -2.72 -5.24
CA VAL A 76 -11.04 -4.07 -5.00
C VAL A 76 -12.15 -5.11 -5.02
N GLU A 77 -13.29 -4.86 -4.37
CA GLU A 77 -14.46 -5.76 -4.41
C GLU A 77 -15.12 -5.83 -5.79
N GLY A 78 -14.98 -4.80 -6.61
CA GLY A 78 -15.61 -4.71 -7.93
C GLY A 78 -17.08 -4.29 -7.85
N VAL A 79 -17.44 -3.45 -6.88
CA VAL A 79 -18.80 -2.92 -6.73
C VAL A 79 -18.78 -1.39 -6.68
N PRO A 80 -19.88 -0.70 -7.02
CA PRO A 80 -19.96 0.75 -6.86
C PRO A 80 -19.76 1.18 -5.41
N ALA A 81 -19.03 2.27 -5.16
CA ALA A 81 -18.77 2.80 -3.82
C ALA A 81 -20.03 2.97 -2.96
N LYS A 82 -21.14 3.43 -3.56
CA LYS A 82 -22.44 3.57 -2.88
C LYS A 82 -23.01 2.22 -2.42
N LYS A 83 -22.79 1.15 -3.19
CA LYS A 83 -23.22 -0.21 -2.84
C LYS A 83 -22.35 -0.77 -1.72
N TYR A 84 -21.04 -0.60 -1.80
CA TYR A 84 -20.12 -0.98 -0.73
C TYR A 84 -20.47 -0.30 0.59
N ALA A 85 -20.63 1.03 0.57
CA ALA A 85 -20.96 1.82 1.75
C ALA A 85 -22.28 1.41 2.41
N SER A 86 -23.32 1.15 1.61
CA SER A 86 -24.64 0.73 2.14
C SER A 86 -24.61 -0.65 2.80
N GLY A 87 -23.75 -1.55 2.33
CA GLY A 87 -23.56 -2.88 2.90
C GLY A 87 -22.47 -2.95 3.98
N LEU A 88 -21.80 -1.83 4.27
CA LEU A 88 -20.65 -1.81 5.17
C LEU A 88 -21.11 -1.96 6.62
N THR A 89 -20.64 -3.02 7.27
CA THR A 89 -20.76 -3.24 8.72
C THR A 89 -19.37 -3.32 9.32
N LEU A 90 -19.26 -3.18 10.65
CA LEU A 90 -17.99 -3.35 11.35
C LEU A 90 -17.39 -4.75 11.11
N ALA A 91 -18.24 -5.79 11.16
CA ALA A 91 -17.81 -7.16 10.89
C ALA A 91 -17.30 -7.32 9.46
N LYS A 92 -18.03 -6.79 8.46
CA LYS A 92 -17.59 -6.83 7.06
C LYS A 92 -16.24 -6.12 6.88
N LEU A 93 -16.07 -4.93 7.45
CA LEU A 93 -14.82 -4.19 7.35
C LEU A 93 -13.63 -4.98 7.92
N LEU A 94 -13.79 -5.58 9.11
CA LEU A 94 -12.74 -6.37 9.74
C LEU A 94 -12.38 -7.60 8.90
N VAL A 95 -13.38 -8.29 8.35
CA VAL A 95 -13.15 -9.45 7.45
C VAL A 95 -12.46 -9.01 6.17
N ASP A 96 -12.97 -7.96 5.50
CA ASP A 96 -12.42 -7.46 4.24
C ASP A 96 -10.95 -7.05 4.38
N VAL A 97 -10.62 -6.31 5.45
CA VAL A 97 -9.25 -5.89 5.76
C VAL A 97 -8.37 -7.09 6.10
N THR A 98 -8.86 -8.05 6.88
CA THR A 98 -8.10 -9.26 7.21
C THR A 98 -7.79 -10.06 5.95
N GLU A 99 -8.78 -10.32 5.11
CA GLU A 99 -8.59 -11.06 3.85
C GLU A 99 -7.60 -10.35 2.92
N LEU A 100 -7.65 -9.01 2.84
CA LEU A 100 -6.69 -8.22 2.06
C LEU A 100 -5.27 -8.34 2.61
N MET A 101 -5.09 -8.22 3.93
CA MET A 101 -3.78 -8.30 4.58
C MET A 101 -3.16 -9.70 4.52
N THR A 102 -3.98 -10.74 4.41
CA THR A 102 -3.54 -12.14 4.28
C THR A 102 -3.51 -12.63 2.83
N ASP A 103 -3.76 -11.75 1.85
CA ASP A 103 -3.70 -12.12 0.43
C ASP A 103 -2.24 -12.28 -0.02
N ASP A 104 -1.96 -13.32 -0.78
CA ASP A 104 -0.61 -13.64 -1.23
C ASP A 104 -0.04 -12.52 -2.11
N ALA A 105 -0.84 -11.97 -3.05
CA ALA A 105 -0.37 -10.90 -3.92
C ALA A 105 -0.09 -9.60 -3.15
N PHE A 106 -0.88 -9.32 -2.09
CA PHE A 106 -0.58 -8.22 -1.18
C PHE A 106 0.73 -8.47 -0.42
N THR A 107 0.89 -9.67 0.15
CA THR A 107 2.08 -10.03 0.92
C THR A 107 3.35 -9.99 0.06
N ASP A 108 3.29 -10.52 -1.16
CA ASP A 108 4.40 -10.54 -2.12
C ASP A 108 4.80 -9.12 -2.54
N LEU A 109 3.82 -8.24 -2.80
CA LEU A 109 4.09 -6.85 -3.17
C LEU A 109 4.87 -6.10 -2.06
N PHE A 110 4.47 -6.28 -0.80
CA PHE A 110 5.10 -5.58 0.32
C PHE A 110 6.36 -6.26 0.87
N THR A 111 6.59 -7.54 0.58
CA THR A 111 7.84 -8.24 0.93
C THR A 111 8.91 -8.08 -0.16
N SER A 112 8.56 -8.12 -1.44
CA SER A 112 9.48 -7.81 -2.54
C SER A 112 10.02 -6.38 -2.49
N ALA A 113 9.22 -5.42 -2.00
CA ALA A 113 9.67 -4.06 -1.77
C ALA A 113 10.67 -3.90 -0.60
N GLN A 114 11.01 -4.98 0.13
CA GLN A 114 11.99 -4.99 1.22
C GLN A 114 13.38 -5.48 0.79
N THR A 115 13.56 -6.01 -0.42
CA THR A 115 14.86 -6.53 -0.90
C THR A 115 15.82 -5.46 -1.45
N GLU A 116 15.71 -4.21 -1.02
CA GLU A 116 16.80 -3.23 -1.17
C GLU A 116 17.64 -3.21 0.12
N THR A 117 18.36 -4.30 0.38
CA THR A 117 19.51 -4.24 1.29
C THR A 117 20.68 -4.92 0.60
N ALA A 118 21.60 -4.09 0.11
CA ALA A 118 22.95 -4.41 -0.31
C ALA A 118 23.12 -5.40 -1.47
N GLU A 119 22.82 -4.95 -2.69
CA GLU A 119 23.69 -5.28 -3.82
C GLU A 119 24.26 -3.98 -4.40
N THR A 120 25.58 -3.90 -4.40
CA THR A 120 26.38 -2.90 -5.12
C THR A 120 25.77 -2.59 -6.49
N PRO A 121 25.72 -1.33 -6.94
CA PRO A 121 25.42 -1.05 -8.34
C PRO A 121 26.55 -1.62 -9.19
N SER A 122 26.38 -2.84 -9.69
CA SER A 122 27.28 -3.45 -10.68
C SER A 122 26.98 -2.85 -12.05
N GLY A 123 27.22 -1.55 -12.17
CA GLY A 123 27.20 -0.80 -13.41
C GLY A 123 28.61 -0.35 -13.77
N SER A 124 29.52 -1.29 -14.01
CA SER A 124 30.79 -0.97 -14.66
C SER A 124 30.50 -0.65 -16.13
N VAL A 125 30.09 0.58 -16.42
CA VAL A 125 30.16 1.13 -17.77
C VAL A 125 31.64 1.31 -18.07
N GLN A 126 32.23 0.31 -18.71
CA GLN A 126 33.58 0.38 -19.24
C GLN A 126 33.51 1.21 -20.53
N GLU A 127 33.88 2.49 -20.42
CA GLU A 127 34.01 3.42 -21.54
C GLU A 127 35.09 2.87 -22.49
N ASN A 128 34.67 2.25 -23.60
CA ASN A 128 35.60 1.88 -24.66
C ASN A 128 35.90 3.13 -25.47
N ILE A 129 36.93 3.88 -25.04
CA ILE A 129 37.52 4.95 -25.83
C ILE A 129 38.20 4.27 -27.01
N GLY A 130 37.54 4.29 -28.17
CA GLY A 130 38.15 3.89 -29.42
C GLY A 130 39.33 4.81 -29.73
N GLU A 131 40.54 4.30 -29.59
CA GLU A 131 41.73 4.88 -30.22
C GLU A 131 41.54 4.82 -31.74
N ALA A 132 41.15 5.94 -32.35
CA ALA A 132 41.42 6.20 -33.75
C ALA A 132 42.92 6.53 -33.87
N LYS A 133 43.70 5.61 -34.44
CA LYS A 133 45.04 5.91 -34.96
C LYS A 133 44.93 6.28 -36.43
N GLU A 134 45.60 7.39 -36.75
CA GLU A 134 45.94 7.89 -38.09
C GLU A 134 46.44 6.81 -39.06
#